data_AF-A0A1V9FJ11-F1
#
_entry.id   AF-A0A1V9FJ11-F1
#
_cell.length_a   1.000
_cell.length_b   1.000
_cell.length_c   1.000
_cell.angle_alpha   90.00
_cell.angle_beta   90.00
_cell.angle_gamma   90.00
#
_symmetry.space_group_name_H-M   'P 1'
#
loop_
_entity.id
_entity.type
_entity.pdbx_description
1 polymer ?
#
loop_
_entity_poly.entity_id
_entity_poly.type
_entity_poly.pdbx_seq_one_letter_code
_entity_poly.pdbx_strand_id
1 'polypeptide(L)'
;MKYKILLPLLMSGVLFNACSKTDDKPIVDTKPDTILESYYPGSSMDVVELAIYTRDTMINNPEVIRSFIDRNVSADAKNSFYLGVSSIPVPESNARLDFLNDNRVRYNGINMQIMGYKDSTILISEYTSSPMPSGGSSCAVLLNKIPEYNPYTDCPDGNCSTYRKTTPLLINGANYIAPLLTYAVKTSDCAATLSEIPAINIKNGDLRSSLGTGDSVLIQYVNLPLVKK
;
A
#
# COMPACT_ATOMS: atom_id res chain seq x y z
N MET A 1 63.29 39.41 6.10
CA MET A 1 62.28 38.67 6.89
C MET A 1 60.94 38.68 6.14
N LYS A 2 60.38 37.49 5.88
CA LYS A 2 58.96 37.11 5.66
C LYS A 2 58.10 37.83 4.57
N TYR A 3 57.92 37.14 3.43
CA TYR A 3 56.68 36.77 2.69
C TYR A 3 55.33 37.48 3.05
N LYS A 4 54.34 37.76 2.17
CA LYS A 4 53.87 37.12 0.91
C LYS A 4 52.73 37.97 0.27
N ILE A 5 52.76 38.13 -1.06
CA ILE A 5 51.71 37.93 -2.10
C ILE A 5 50.24 38.36 -1.81
N LEU A 6 49.63 39.17 -2.69
CA LEU A 6 48.44 38.78 -3.50
C LEU A 6 48.07 39.78 -4.63
N LEU A 7 47.75 39.19 -5.79
CA LEU A 7 47.40 39.74 -7.10
C LEU A 7 45.99 40.39 -7.14
N PRO A 8 45.67 41.20 -8.18
CA PRO A 8 44.48 42.07 -8.23
C PRO A 8 43.21 41.38 -8.74
N LEU A 9 42.07 41.97 -8.35
CA LEU A 9 40.71 41.59 -8.70
C LEU A 9 40.46 41.54 -10.21
N LEU A 10 39.92 40.40 -10.65
CA LEU A 10 39.15 40.25 -11.89
C LEU A 10 37.66 40.33 -11.53
N MET A 11 36.90 41.15 -12.26
CA MET A 11 35.72 40.73 -13.01
C MET A 11 34.84 41.92 -13.39
N SER A 12 34.73 42.18 -14.69
CA SER A 12 33.47 42.66 -15.26
C SER A 12 33.35 42.19 -16.71
N GLY A 13 32.41 41.26 -16.92
CA GLY A 13 31.72 41.05 -18.20
C GLY A 13 32.53 40.33 -19.29
N VAL A 14 31.95 39.66 -20.27
CA VAL A 14 30.58 39.59 -20.77
C VAL A 14 30.54 38.37 -21.69
N LEU A 15 29.56 37.49 -21.47
CA LEU A 15 28.76 36.73 -22.45
C LEU A 15 29.37 35.74 -23.47
N PHE A 16 28.56 34.69 -23.68
CA PHE A 16 28.31 33.89 -24.89
C PHE A 16 29.44 33.00 -25.43
N ASN A 17 29.33 31.71 -25.13
CA ASN A 17 29.35 30.62 -26.13
C ASN A 17 28.68 29.40 -25.49
N ALA A 18 27.45 29.09 -25.91
CA ALA A 18 27.16 28.16 -27.01
C ALA A 18 27.17 26.71 -26.50
N CYS A 19 25.97 26.12 -26.57
CA CYS A 19 25.70 24.71 -26.41
C CYS A 19 26.79 23.81 -27.02
N SER A 20 27.58 23.15 -26.18
CA SER A 20 27.99 21.78 -26.51
C SER A 20 26.94 20.86 -25.90
N LYS A 21 26.09 20.28 -26.76
CA LYS A 21 25.46 19.01 -26.41
C LYS A 21 26.61 18.02 -26.20
N THR A 22 27.00 17.83 -24.96
CA THR A 22 27.74 16.63 -24.58
C THR A 22 26.66 15.61 -24.28
N ASP A 23 26.50 14.62 -25.17
CA ASP A 23 25.64 13.45 -24.98
C ASP A 23 26.20 12.53 -23.88
N ASP A 24 26.70 13.09 -22.79
CA ASP A 24 26.89 12.37 -21.55
C ASP A 24 25.56 12.48 -20.81
N LYS A 25 24.61 11.63 -21.21
CA LYS A 25 23.66 11.13 -20.20
C LYS A 25 24.56 10.68 -19.05
N PRO A 26 24.42 11.22 -17.82
CA PRO A 26 25.11 10.62 -16.71
C PRO A 26 24.75 9.14 -16.78
N ILE A 27 25.76 8.29 -16.97
CA ILE A 27 25.61 6.87 -16.73
C ILE A 27 25.08 6.84 -15.32
N VAL A 28 23.77 6.59 -15.17
CA VAL A 28 23.17 6.38 -13.87
C VAL A 28 23.98 5.21 -13.34
N ASP A 29 24.86 5.48 -12.39
CA ASP A 29 25.64 4.48 -11.70
C ASP A 29 24.62 3.67 -10.89
N THR A 30 23.91 2.77 -11.58
CA THR A 30 23.00 1.82 -10.96
C THR A 30 23.89 0.82 -10.27
N LYS A 31 24.39 1.19 -9.09
CA LYS A 31 24.90 0.21 -8.14
C LYS A 31 23.85 -0.90 -8.06
N PRO A 32 24.25 -2.17 -8.20
CA PRO A 32 23.32 -3.27 -8.12
C PRO A 32 22.60 -3.23 -6.77
N ASP A 33 21.30 -3.51 -6.79
CA ASP A 33 20.48 -3.59 -5.58
C ASP A 33 21.16 -4.54 -4.58
N THR A 34 21.61 -3.98 -3.47
CA THR A 34 22.24 -4.75 -2.40
C THR A 34 21.16 -5.08 -1.38
N ILE A 35 20.88 -6.37 -1.22
CA ILE A 35 19.94 -6.85 -0.21
C ILE A 35 20.60 -6.71 1.15
N LEU A 36 20.05 -5.83 1.99
CA LEU A 36 20.52 -5.59 3.34
C LEU A 36 19.90 -6.59 4.31
N GLU A 37 18.59 -6.80 4.20
CA GLU A 37 17.83 -7.73 5.04
C GLU A 37 16.69 -8.37 4.26
N SER A 38 16.29 -9.58 4.68
CA SER A 38 15.21 -10.33 4.07
C SER A 38 14.27 -10.91 5.12
N TYR A 39 12.98 -10.82 4.84
CA TYR A 39 11.90 -11.29 5.69
C TYR A 39 10.97 -12.18 4.86
N TYR A 40 10.60 -13.31 5.44
CA TYR A 40 9.83 -14.37 4.80
C TYR A 40 8.49 -14.56 5.50
N PRO A 41 7.45 -15.03 4.80
CA PRO A 41 6.19 -15.38 5.42
C PRO A 41 6.40 -16.38 6.56
N GLY A 42 5.68 -16.17 7.66
CA GLY A 42 5.53 -17.18 8.71
C GLY A 42 4.76 -18.41 8.24
N SER A 43 4.46 -19.33 9.15
CA SER A 43 3.68 -20.53 8.85
C SER A 43 2.17 -20.28 8.78
N SER A 44 1.69 -19.26 9.48
CA SER A 44 0.27 -18.95 9.63
C SER A 44 0.03 -17.45 9.55
N MET A 45 -1.18 -17.09 9.12
CA MET A 45 -1.71 -15.73 9.19
C MET A 45 -2.79 -15.68 10.27
N ASP A 46 -2.87 -14.55 10.97
CA ASP A 46 -3.84 -14.36 12.05
C ASP A 46 -5.05 -13.61 11.53
N VAL A 47 -6.23 -14.19 11.68
CA VAL A 47 -7.50 -13.52 11.35
C VAL A 47 -7.86 -12.65 12.55
N VAL A 48 -7.61 -11.35 12.42
CA VAL A 48 -7.81 -10.36 13.48
C VAL A 48 -9.26 -9.92 13.55
N GLU A 49 -9.92 -9.81 12.40
CA GLU A 49 -11.28 -9.31 12.31
C GLU A 49 -12.02 -9.96 11.15
N LEU A 50 -13.31 -10.26 11.38
CA LEU A 50 -14.29 -10.56 10.35
C LEU A 50 -15.63 -9.97 10.79
N ALA A 51 -16.06 -8.91 10.10
CA ALA A 51 -17.20 -8.12 10.53
C ALA A 51 -17.93 -7.47 9.35
N ILE A 52 -19.25 -7.27 9.50
CA ILE A 52 -20.01 -6.38 8.61
C ILE A 52 -20.12 -5.01 9.27
N TYR A 53 -19.67 -3.98 8.57
CA TYR A 53 -19.82 -2.60 8.93
C TYR A 53 -21.03 -1.97 8.24
N THR A 54 -21.83 -1.28 9.02
CA THR A 54 -22.80 -0.29 8.55
C THR A 54 -22.47 1.04 9.20
N ARG A 55 -23.17 2.11 8.80
CA ARG A 55 -23.04 3.41 9.48
C ARG A 55 -23.23 3.27 11.00
N ASP A 56 -24.27 2.56 11.39
CA ASP A 56 -24.77 2.59 12.75
C ASP A 56 -24.24 1.43 13.63
N THR A 57 -23.76 0.34 13.03
CA THR A 57 -23.30 -0.82 13.79
C THR A 57 -22.17 -1.60 13.11
N MET A 58 -21.50 -2.42 13.91
CA MET A 58 -20.58 -3.46 13.47
C MET A 58 -21.16 -4.81 13.90
N ILE A 59 -21.28 -5.75 12.95
CA ILE A 59 -21.93 -7.04 13.16
C ILE A 59 -20.89 -8.15 13.02
N ASN A 60 -20.65 -8.88 14.12
CA ASN A 60 -19.71 -10.00 14.18
C ASN A 60 -20.42 -11.37 14.28
N ASN A 61 -21.75 -11.40 14.08
CA ASN A 61 -22.52 -12.64 14.17
C ASN A 61 -22.19 -13.56 12.96
N PRO A 62 -21.68 -14.79 13.18
CA PRO A 62 -21.26 -15.67 12.09
C PRO A 62 -22.35 -16.05 11.09
N GLU A 63 -23.60 -16.23 11.56
CA GLU A 63 -24.72 -16.58 10.68
C GLU A 63 -25.14 -15.41 9.79
N VAL A 64 -25.11 -14.19 10.33
CA VAL A 64 -25.38 -12.97 9.54
C VAL A 64 -24.27 -12.76 8.50
N ILE A 65 -23.01 -12.95 8.88
CA ILE A 65 -21.86 -12.84 7.97
C ILE A 65 -21.95 -13.89 6.87
N ARG A 66 -22.22 -15.15 7.21
CA ARG A 66 -22.42 -16.21 6.21
C ARG A 66 -23.54 -15.86 5.24
N SER A 67 -24.69 -15.40 5.75
CA SER A 67 -25.81 -14.99 4.89
C SER A 67 -25.46 -13.81 3.98
N PHE A 68 -24.65 -12.86 4.44
CA PHE A 68 -24.16 -11.76 3.62
C PHE A 68 -23.25 -12.25 2.49
N ILE A 69 -22.27 -13.11 2.81
CA ILE A 69 -21.37 -13.73 1.83
C ILE A 69 -22.21 -14.47 0.78
N ASP A 70 -23.18 -15.25 1.21
CA ASP A 70 -23.94 -16.08 0.29
C ASP A 70 -24.80 -15.31 -0.71
N ARG A 71 -25.31 -14.14 -0.31
CA ARG A 71 -26.18 -13.31 -1.15
C ARG A 71 -25.43 -12.32 -2.02
N ASN A 72 -24.29 -11.82 -1.54
CA ASN A 72 -23.67 -10.61 -2.10
C ASN A 72 -22.25 -10.83 -2.63
N VAL A 73 -21.61 -11.97 -2.33
CA VAL A 73 -20.23 -12.26 -2.76
C VAL A 73 -20.24 -13.30 -3.87
N SER A 74 -19.48 -13.05 -4.94
CA SER A 74 -19.33 -13.99 -6.05
C SER A 74 -18.72 -15.31 -5.58
N ALA A 75 -19.07 -16.42 -6.25
CA ALA A 75 -18.60 -17.75 -5.88
C ALA A 75 -17.07 -17.82 -5.73
N ASP A 76 -16.33 -17.19 -6.63
CA ASP A 76 -14.86 -17.17 -6.63
C ASP A 76 -14.28 -16.42 -5.41
N ALA A 77 -14.94 -15.35 -4.97
CA ALA A 77 -14.49 -14.53 -3.85
C ALA A 77 -14.89 -15.09 -2.48
N LYS A 78 -15.87 -16.02 -2.41
CA LYS A 78 -16.33 -16.60 -1.12
C LYS A 78 -15.18 -17.27 -0.36
N ASN A 79 -14.27 -17.94 -1.08
CA ASN A 79 -13.16 -18.69 -0.49
C ASN A 79 -12.08 -17.79 0.14
N SER A 80 -12.15 -16.47 -0.07
CA SER A 80 -11.24 -15.50 0.54
C SER A 80 -11.70 -15.04 1.93
N PHE A 81 -12.89 -15.44 2.39
CA PHE A 81 -13.44 -15.14 3.71
C PHE A 81 -13.41 -16.38 4.61
N TYR A 82 -12.67 -16.29 5.72
CA TYR A 82 -12.42 -17.35 6.69
C TYR A 82 -13.33 -17.20 7.91
N LEU A 83 -14.49 -17.85 7.87
CA LEU A 83 -15.47 -17.81 8.94
C LEU A 83 -15.03 -18.62 10.17
N GLY A 84 -15.06 -18.00 11.35
CA GLY A 84 -14.96 -18.70 12.64
C GLY A 84 -13.58 -19.27 12.97
N VAL A 85 -12.54 -18.86 12.25
CA VAL A 85 -11.14 -19.23 12.52
C VAL A 85 -10.34 -18.00 12.90
N SER A 86 -9.40 -18.15 13.82
CA SER A 86 -8.49 -17.08 14.26
C SER A 86 -7.11 -17.17 13.59
N SER A 87 -6.80 -18.31 12.96
CA SER A 87 -5.51 -18.54 12.31
C SER A 87 -5.70 -19.47 11.12
N ILE A 88 -4.98 -19.19 10.04
CA ILE A 88 -5.01 -19.93 8.78
C ILE A 88 -3.58 -20.17 8.29
N PRO A 89 -3.29 -21.30 7.62
CA PRO A 89 -1.98 -21.51 7.03
C PRO A 89 -1.70 -20.44 5.97
N VAL A 90 -0.45 -19.97 5.90
CA VAL A 90 -0.01 -19.13 4.78
C VAL A 90 -0.09 -19.96 3.50
N PRO A 91 -0.84 -19.53 2.47
CA PRO A 91 -0.83 -20.20 1.17
C PRO A 91 0.59 -20.26 0.62
N GLU A 92 0.91 -21.27 -0.19
CA GLU A 92 2.18 -21.29 -0.91
C GLU A 92 2.34 -19.97 -1.69
N SER A 93 3.28 -19.15 -1.26
CA SER A 93 3.53 -17.83 -1.85
C SER A 93 5.02 -17.55 -1.86
N ASN A 94 5.44 -16.81 -2.89
CA ASN A 94 6.78 -16.23 -2.95
C ASN A 94 6.83 -14.83 -2.33
N ALA A 95 5.82 -14.49 -1.50
CA ALA A 95 5.82 -13.22 -0.79
C ALA A 95 7.10 -13.14 0.04
N ARG A 96 7.80 -12.02 -0.04
CA ARG A 96 9.07 -11.76 0.62
C ARG A 96 9.26 -10.26 0.67
N LEU A 97 9.80 -9.77 1.78
CA LEU A 97 10.20 -8.38 1.93
C LEU A 97 11.72 -8.33 2.01
N ASP A 98 12.33 -7.63 1.06
CA ASP A 98 13.75 -7.30 1.10
C ASP A 98 13.93 -5.81 1.36
N PHE A 99 14.77 -5.47 2.34
CA PHE A 99 15.30 -4.13 2.45
C PHE A 99 16.53 -4.01 1.58
N LEU A 100 16.55 -2.98 0.74
CA LEU A 100 17.64 -2.68 -0.18
C LEU A 100 18.34 -1.40 0.28
N ASN A 101 19.47 -1.08 -0.34
CA ASN A 101 20.10 0.23 -0.21
C ASN A 101 19.20 1.39 -0.66
N ASP A 102 19.52 2.61 -0.20
CA ASP A 102 18.92 3.87 -0.66
C ASP A 102 17.40 4.03 -0.38
N ASN A 103 16.93 3.58 0.78
CA ASN A 103 15.52 3.63 1.20
C ASN A 103 14.57 2.90 0.24
N ARG A 104 15.04 1.78 -0.32
CA ARG A 104 14.29 0.96 -1.26
C ARG A 104 13.94 -0.36 -0.60
N VAL A 105 12.81 -0.93 -1.01
CA VAL A 105 12.43 -2.29 -0.64
C VAL A 105 12.02 -3.07 -1.87
N ARG A 106 12.10 -4.38 -1.81
CA ARG A 106 11.44 -5.27 -2.77
C ARG A 106 10.42 -6.10 -2.02
N TYR A 107 9.15 -5.88 -2.33
CA TYR A 107 8.05 -6.60 -1.71
C TYR A 107 7.34 -7.46 -2.77
N ASN A 108 7.29 -8.78 -2.54
CA ASN A 108 6.69 -9.75 -3.47
C ASN A 108 7.21 -9.61 -4.91
N GLY A 109 8.52 -9.37 -5.06
CA GLY A 109 9.18 -9.19 -6.36
C GLY A 109 9.04 -7.78 -6.96
N ILE A 110 8.24 -6.90 -6.37
CA ILE A 110 8.05 -5.51 -6.84
C ILE A 110 8.99 -4.58 -6.08
N ASN A 111 9.83 -3.86 -6.80
CA ASN A 111 10.67 -2.81 -6.23
C ASN A 111 9.80 -1.59 -5.86
N MET A 112 9.92 -1.14 -4.62
CA MET A 112 9.20 -0.01 -4.03
C MET A 112 10.16 0.93 -3.28
N GLN A 113 9.68 2.13 -2.93
CA GLN A 113 10.39 3.13 -2.13
C GLN A 113 9.75 3.25 -0.75
N ILE A 114 10.58 3.41 0.29
CA ILE A 114 10.09 3.77 1.62
C ILE A 114 9.75 5.27 1.60
N MET A 115 8.47 5.59 1.73
CA MET A 115 7.96 6.97 1.74
C MET A 115 8.10 7.61 3.11
N GLY A 116 8.02 6.80 4.16
CA GLY A 116 8.19 7.27 5.52
C GLY A 116 7.75 6.26 6.57
N TYR A 117 7.84 6.73 7.81
CA TYR A 117 7.47 5.99 9.01
C TYR A 117 6.40 6.81 9.74
N LYS A 118 5.29 6.17 10.11
CA LYS A 118 4.24 6.74 10.94
C LYS A 118 3.93 5.76 12.06
N ASP A 119 4.25 6.15 13.29
CA ASP A 119 4.14 5.29 14.47
C ASP A 119 4.87 3.94 14.25
N SER A 120 4.14 2.82 14.37
CA SER A 120 4.64 1.46 14.09
C SER A 120 4.33 1.01 12.66
N THR A 121 4.23 1.93 11.70
CA THR A 121 3.92 1.63 10.28
C THR A 121 4.99 2.20 9.36
N ILE A 122 5.47 1.37 8.43
CA ILE A 122 6.26 1.78 7.28
C ILE A 122 5.33 1.92 6.09
N LEU A 123 5.45 3.03 5.36
CA LEU A 123 4.73 3.23 4.10
C LEU A 123 5.69 2.99 2.94
N ILE A 124 5.34 2.02 2.09
CA ILE A 124 6.11 1.70 0.90
C ILE A 124 5.26 1.99 -0.34
N SER A 125 5.85 2.64 -1.34
CA SER A 125 5.15 3.04 -2.57
C SER A 125 5.84 2.45 -3.79
N GLU A 126 5.06 2.02 -4.76
CA GLU A 126 5.57 1.70 -6.10
C GLU A 126 6.25 2.93 -6.74
N TYR A 127 7.26 2.68 -7.58
CA TYR A 127 7.92 3.75 -8.34
C TYR A 127 7.06 4.27 -9.49
N THR A 128 6.22 3.40 -10.05
CA THR A 128 5.37 3.70 -11.19
C THR A 128 4.09 4.37 -10.74
N SER A 129 3.82 5.56 -11.29
CA SER A 129 2.53 6.20 -11.14
C SER A 129 1.51 5.59 -12.11
N SER A 130 0.28 5.40 -11.67
CA SER A 130 -0.86 4.94 -12.47
C SER A 130 -1.89 6.07 -12.61
N PRO A 131 -2.65 6.15 -13.72
CA PRO A 131 -3.73 7.13 -13.83
C PRO A 131 -4.76 6.95 -12.71
N MET A 132 -5.27 8.04 -12.15
CA MET A 132 -6.39 7.95 -11.21
C MET A 132 -7.58 7.25 -11.87
N PRO A 133 -8.24 6.31 -11.17
CA PRO A 133 -9.50 5.77 -11.63
C PRO A 133 -10.51 6.91 -11.84
N SER A 134 -11.05 7.03 -13.06
CA SER A 134 -12.01 8.08 -13.41
C SER A 134 -13.45 7.60 -13.18
N GLY A 135 -14.14 8.24 -12.24
CA GLY A 135 -15.53 7.93 -11.92
C GLY A 135 -15.72 6.51 -11.34
N GLY A 136 -16.86 6.29 -10.69
CA GLY A 136 -17.16 5.00 -10.08
C GLY A 136 -18.65 4.83 -9.88
N SER A 137 -19.11 3.59 -10.02
CA SER A 137 -20.42 3.18 -9.48
C SER A 137 -20.48 3.44 -7.97
N SER A 138 -21.68 3.44 -7.39
CA SER A 138 -21.86 3.53 -5.93
C SER A 138 -20.98 2.53 -5.16
N CYS A 139 -20.84 1.30 -5.67
CA CYS A 139 -19.92 0.30 -5.12
C CYS A 139 -18.44 0.67 -5.29
N ALA A 140 -18.02 1.24 -6.43
CA ALA A 140 -16.63 1.65 -6.61
C ALA A 140 -16.25 2.80 -5.66
N VAL A 141 -17.16 3.76 -5.46
CA VAL A 141 -17.00 4.83 -4.46
C VAL A 141 -16.89 4.24 -3.05
N LEU A 142 -17.73 3.25 -2.74
CA LEU A 142 -17.72 2.59 -1.44
C LEU A 142 -16.44 1.76 -1.21
N LEU A 143 -15.95 1.03 -2.22
CA LEU A 143 -14.71 0.26 -2.15
C LEU A 143 -13.51 1.15 -1.78
N ASN A 144 -13.47 2.39 -2.28
CA ASN A 144 -12.38 3.34 -2.02
C ASN A 144 -12.37 3.91 -0.59
N LYS A 145 -13.46 3.78 0.18
CA LYS A 145 -13.54 4.24 1.58
C LYS A 145 -12.95 3.26 2.59
N ILE A 146 -12.76 2.02 2.17
CA ILE A 146 -12.41 0.88 3.04
C ILE A 146 -10.93 0.85 3.41
N PRO A 147 -9.98 0.93 2.46
CA PRO A 147 -8.57 1.03 2.81
C PRO A 147 -8.24 2.43 3.34
N GLU A 148 -7.39 2.49 4.37
CA GLU A 148 -6.81 3.74 4.88
C GLU A 148 -5.93 4.40 3.80
N TYR A 149 -5.08 3.62 3.14
CA TYR A 149 -4.18 4.09 2.09
C TYR A 149 -4.78 3.77 0.72
N ASN A 150 -5.60 4.68 0.21
CA ASN A 150 -6.21 4.54 -1.11
C ASN A 150 -5.46 5.38 -2.17
N PRO A 151 -5.74 5.22 -3.47
CA PRO A 151 -5.10 6.00 -4.52
C PRO A 151 -5.08 7.52 -4.25
N TYR A 152 -6.10 8.06 -3.60
CA TYR A 152 -6.24 9.50 -3.30
C TYR A 152 -5.32 10.00 -2.17
N THR A 153 -4.65 9.11 -1.43
CA THR A 153 -3.79 9.51 -0.29
C THR A 153 -2.42 10.03 -0.70
N ASP A 154 -1.89 9.67 -1.88
CA ASP A 154 -0.59 10.14 -2.37
C ASP A 154 -0.61 10.42 -3.88
N CYS A 155 -0.80 11.70 -4.22
CA CYS A 155 -0.82 12.22 -5.59
C CYS A 155 0.51 12.92 -5.89
N PRO A 156 1.47 12.28 -6.57
CA PRO A 156 2.80 12.85 -6.80
C PRO A 156 2.77 14.16 -7.60
N ASP A 157 1.80 14.32 -8.50
CA ASP A 157 1.71 15.46 -9.41
C ASP A 157 0.92 16.66 -8.83
N GLY A 158 0.44 16.57 -7.58
CA GLY A 158 -0.33 17.60 -6.88
C GLY A 158 -1.74 17.88 -7.44
N ASN A 159 -1.99 17.52 -8.70
CA ASN A 159 -3.28 17.63 -9.38
C ASN A 159 -4.12 16.33 -9.32
N CYS A 160 -3.59 15.26 -8.69
CA CYS A 160 -4.20 13.94 -8.61
C CYS A 160 -4.63 13.36 -9.97
N SER A 161 -3.91 13.63 -11.06
CA SER A 161 -4.14 12.93 -12.34
C SER A 161 -3.57 11.52 -12.32
N THR A 162 -2.49 11.31 -11.57
CA THR A 162 -1.85 10.02 -11.32
C THR A 162 -1.67 9.77 -9.83
N TYR A 163 -1.52 8.51 -9.45
CA TYR A 163 -1.28 8.07 -8.07
C TYR A 163 -0.20 6.99 -8.04
N ARG A 164 0.42 6.80 -6.87
CA ARG A 164 1.27 5.62 -6.63
C ARG A 164 0.62 4.73 -5.56
N LYS A 165 0.63 3.43 -5.78
CA LYS A 165 0.08 2.48 -4.81
C LYS A 165 0.97 2.49 -3.57
N THR A 166 0.45 3.06 -2.49
CA THR A 166 1.10 3.04 -1.17
C THR A 166 0.53 1.88 -0.36
N THR A 167 1.44 1.11 0.22
CA THR A 167 1.15 -0.10 0.98
C THR A 167 1.75 0.04 2.38
N PRO A 168 0.96 -0.15 3.46
CA PRO A 168 1.48 -0.14 4.80
C PRO A 168 2.09 -1.50 5.17
N LEU A 169 3.19 -1.48 5.92
CA LEU A 169 3.75 -2.63 6.65
C LEU A 169 3.87 -2.26 8.12
N LEU A 170 3.38 -3.12 9.01
CA LEU A 170 3.46 -2.87 10.45
C LEU A 170 4.79 -3.38 11.00
N ILE A 171 5.42 -2.60 11.86
CA ILE A 171 6.62 -2.96 12.59
C ILE A 171 6.20 -3.76 13.82
N ASN A 172 6.75 -4.96 13.98
CA ASN A 172 6.49 -5.83 15.12
C ASN A 172 7.83 -6.29 15.73
N GLY A 173 8.42 -5.44 16.56
CA GLY A 173 9.74 -5.65 17.12
C GLY A 173 10.80 -5.72 16.02
N ALA A 174 11.49 -6.85 15.91
CA ALA A 174 12.48 -7.10 14.87
C ALA A 174 11.88 -7.70 13.57
N ASN A 175 10.57 -7.89 13.51
CA ASN A 175 9.85 -8.46 12.37
C ASN A 175 8.85 -7.45 11.80
N TYR A 176 8.20 -7.82 10.70
CA TYR A 176 7.16 -7.02 10.07
C TYR A 176 5.86 -7.81 9.94
N ILE A 177 4.76 -7.11 9.70
CA ILE A 177 3.47 -7.69 9.36
C ILE A 177 2.99 -7.00 8.08
N ALA A 178 2.61 -7.81 7.09
CA ALA A 178 1.81 -7.34 5.96
C ALA A 178 0.32 -7.42 6.36
N PRO A 179 -0.36 -6.28 6.55
CA PRO A 179 -1.77 -6.26 6.86
C PRO A 179 -2.58 -6.55 5.59
N LEU A 180 -3.38 -7.61 5.60
CA LEU A 180 -4.15 -8.11 4.47
C LEU A 180 -5.64 -7.80 4.68
N LEU A 181 -6.23 -7.07 3.74
CA LEU A 181 -7.61 -6.62 3.77
C LEU A 181 -8.39 -7.30 2.64
N THR A 182 -9.37 -8.11 3.01
CA THR A 182 -10.35 -8.71 2.10
C THR A 182 -11.71 -8.10 2.39
N TYR A 183 -12.41 -7.61 1.37
CA TYR A 183 -13.68 -6.93 1.59
C TYR A 183 -14.67 -7.03 0.44
N ALA A 184 -15.94 -6.96 0.80
CA ALA A 184 -17.07 -6.93 -0.10
C ALA A 184 -18.06 -5.85 0.33
N VAL A 185 -18.71 -5.23 -0.64
CA VAL A 185 -19.62 -4.10 -0.43
C VAL A 185 -21.00 -4.40 -0.98
N LYS A 186 -22.01 -3.82 -0.33
CA LYS A 186 -23.40 -3.82 -0.76
C LYS A 186 -23.99 -2.43 -0.51
N THR A 187 -24.68 -1.88 -1.49
CA THR A 187 -25.52 -0.67 -1.38
C THR A 187 -26.97 -1.03 -1.70
N SER A 188 -27.87 -0.07 -1.91
CA SER A 188 -29.21 -0.38 -2.44
C SER A 188 -29.19 -0.95 -3.87
N ASP A 189 -28.24 -0.52 -4.70
CA ASP A 189 -28.26 -0.70 -6.15
C ASP A 189 -27.14 -1.60 -6.71
N CYS A 190 -26.14 -1.96 -5.91
CA CYS A 190 -25.05 -2.84 -6.35
C CYS A 190 -24.52 -3.73 -5.21
N ALA A 191 -23.76 -4.75 -5.60
CA ALA A 191 -22.88 -5.55 -4.74
C ALA A 191 -21.55 -5.74 -5.49
N ALA A 192 -20.43 -5.64 -4.80
CA ALA A 192 -19.11 -5.81 -5.41
C ALA A 192 -18.08 -6.33 -4.42
N THR A 193 -17.05 -6.99 -4.95
CA THR A 193 -15.84 -7.37 -4.23
C THR A 193 -14.65 -6.65 -4.87
N LEU A 194 -13.57 -6.48 -4.12
CA LEU A 194 -12.33 -5.97 -4.71
C LEU A 194 -11.81 -6.94 -5.78
N SER A 195 -11.15 -6.42 -6.81
CA SER A 195 -10.51 -7.23 -7.86
C SER A 195 -9.25 -7.95 -7.38
N GLU A 196 -8.49 -7.36 -6.46
CA GLU A 196 -7.26 -7.91 -5.88
C GLU A 196 -7.52 -8.29 -4.42
N ILE A 197 -7.82 -9.55 -4.14
CA ILE A 197 -8.10 -10.04 -2.79
C ILE A 197 -7.06 -11.10 -2.39
N PRO A 198 -6.41 -10.97 -1.21
CA PRO A 198 -6.42 -9.81 -0.31
C PRO A 198 -5.55 -8.65 -0.84
N ALA A 199 -5.93 -7.41 -0.52
CA ALA A 199 -5.08 -6.25 -0.75
C ALA A 199 -4.26 -5.94 0.50
N ILE A 200 -3.00 -5.53 0.33
CA ILE A 200 -2.17 -5.15 1.49
C ILE A 200 -2.54 -3.73 1.89
N ASN A 201 -3.28 -3.61 2.99
CA ASN A 201 -3.75 -2.33 3.50
C ASN A 201 -4.27 -2.49 4.94
N ILE A 202 -4.54 -1.35 5.57
CA ILE A 202 -5.22 -1.28 6.86
C ILE A 202 -6.65 -0.80 6.60
N LYS A 203 -7.60 -1.28 7.41
CA LYS A 203 -8.96 -0.75 7.43
C LYS A 203 -8.95 0.72 7.83
N ASN A 204 -9.64 1.56 7.08
CA ASN A 204 -9.84 2.97 7.40
C ASN A 204 -10.50 3.13 8.78
N GLY A 205 -9.88 3.91 9.66
CA GLY A 205 -10.39 4.17 11.01
C GLY A 205 -11.76 4.85 11.03
N ASP A 206 -12.04 5.66 10.01
CA ASP A 206 -13.27 6.43 9.82
C ASP A 206 -14.29 5.71 8.92
N LEU A 207 -14.11 4.41 8.65
CA LEU A 207 -14.98 3.69 7.73
C LEU A 207 -16.46 3.89 8.07
N ARG A 208 -16.86 3.65 9.32
CA ARG A 208 -18.28 3.72 9.72
C ARG A 208 -18.92 5.08 9.49
N SER A 209 -18.22 6.16 9.84
CA SER A 209 -18.71 7.52 9.65
C SER A 209 -18.78 7.90 8.17
N SER A 210 -18.00 7.23 7.31
CA SER A 210 -18.04 7.41 5.87
C SER A 210 -19.16 6.65 5.14
N LEU A 211 -19.86 5.72 5.82
CA LEU A 211 -20.92 4.90 5.22
C LEU A 211 -22.26 5.63 5.15
N GLY A 212 -22.93 5.52 4.00
CA GLY A 212 -24.28 6.02 3.77
C GLY A 212 -25.36 5.10 4.35
N THR A 213 -26.60 5.60 4.37
CA THR A 213 -27.77 4.77 4.70
C THR A 213 -27.93 3.66 3.66
N GLY A 214 -27.97 2.40 4.10
CA GLY A 214 -28.10 1.25 3.21
C GLY A 214 -26.78 0.68 2.70
N ASP A 215 -25.65 1.32 3.03
CA ASP A 215 -24.33 0.75 2.78
C ASP A 215 -24.01 -0.34 3.80
N SER A 216 -23.43 -1.43 3.33
CA SER A 216 -22.92 -2.53 4.14
C SER A 216 -21.60 -3.01 3.57
N VAL A 217 -20.60 -3.13 4.43
CA VAL A 217 -19.24 -3.52 4.06
C VAL A 217 -18.81 -4.72 4.89
N LEU A 218 -18.66 -5.87 4.27
CA LEU A 218 -17.99 -7.01 4.89
C LEU A 218 -16.48 -6.79 4.81
N ILE A 219 -15.80 -6.86 5.95
CA ILE A 219 -14.35 -6.76 6.06
C ILE A 219 -13.82 -7.98 6.77
N GLN A 220 -12.73 -8.51 6.22
CA GLN A 220 -11.81 -9.38 6.91
C GLN A 220 -10.43 -8.74 6.94
N TYR A 221 -9.85 -8.69 8.13
CA TYR A 221 -8.50 -8.19 8.37
C TYR A 221 -7.62 -9.35 8.87
N VAL A 222 -6.54 -9.60 8.14
CA VAL A 222 -5.61 -10.70 8.39
C VAL A 222 -4.20 -10.17 8.52
N ASN A 223 -3.46 -10.59 9.54
CA ASN A 223 -2.04 -10.26 9.69
C ASN A 223 -1.19 -11.38 9.10
N LEU A 224 -0.41 -11.06 8.06
CA LEU A 224 0.63 -11.95 7.54
C LEU A 224 1.97 -11.60 8.20
N PRO A 225 2.50 -12.44 9.12
CA PRO A 225 3.81 -12.21 9.70
C PRO A 225 4.92 -12.39 8.66
N LEU A 226 5.85 -11.44 8.63
CA LEU A 226 7.08 -11.45 7.85
C LEU A 226 8.26 -11.54 8.82
N VAL A 227 8.84 -12.74 8.91
CA VAL A 227 9.86 -13.10 9.88
C VAL A 227 11.23 -13.15 9.26
N LYS A 228 12.24 -12.66 9.99
CA LYS A 228 13.64 -12.82 9.62
C LYS A 228 14.02 -14.30 9.73
N LYS A 229 14.62 -14.87 8.68
CA LYS A 229 15.16 -16.24 8.68
C LYS A 229 16.68 -16.20 8.69
#